data_AF-A0A9P3K387-F1
#
_entry.id   AF-A0A9P3K387-F1
#
_cell.length_a   1.000
_cell.length_b   1.000
_cell.length_c   1.000
_cell.angle_alpha   90.00
_cell.angle_beta   90.00
_cell.angle_gamma   90.00
#
_symmetry.space_group_name_H-M   'P 1'
#
loop_
_entity.id
_entity.type
_entity.pdbx_description
1 polymer ?
#
loop_
_entity_poly.entity_id
_entity_poly.type
_entity_poly.pdbx_seq_one_letter_code
_entity_poly.pdbx_strand_id
1 'polypeptide(L)' 'MLLEKHDLAVDSKTVRNPLRSAGLTAVHQPKKPRLSSKNIRDRLDFARAHAEWTLEDWKRPSEPPSPADS' A
#
# COMPACT_ATOMS: atom_id res chain seq x y z
N MET A 1 -29.21 -1.23 -6.61
CA MET A 1 -29.47 -2.68 -6.76
C MET A 1 -28.61 -3.40 -5.74
N LEU A 2 -29.21 -3.81 -4.64
CA LEU A 2 -28.55 -4.59 -3.59
C LEU A 2 -28.61 -6.07 -3.97
N LEU A 3 -27.46 -6.74 -3.84
CA LEU A 3 -27.28 -8.15 -4.10
C LEU A 3 -28.08 -8.94 -3.04
N GLU A 4 -29.21 -9.52 -3.43
CA GLU A 4 -29.95 -10.44 -2.57
C GLU A 4 -29.05 -11.62 -2.23
N LYS A 5 -28.85 -11.86 -0.93
CA LYS A 5 -28.12 -13.02 -0.43
C LYS A 5 -29.03 -14.23 -0.59
N HIS A 6 -28.80 -15.00 -1.65
CA HIS A 6 -29.37 -16.33 -1.75
C HIS A 6 -28.42 -17.31 -1.04
N ASP A 7 -28.90 -17.97 0.02
CA ASP A 7 -28.22 -19.10 0.68
C ASP A 7 -28.27 -20.35 -0.22
N LEU A 8 -27.69 -20.22 -1.41
CA LEU A 8 -27.58 -21.31 -2.37
C LEU A 8 -26.37 -22.16 -1.98
N ALA A 9 -26.60 -23.45 -1.73
CA ALA A 9 -25.54 -24.44 -1.62
C ALA A 9 -24.89 -24.64 -3.00
N VAL A 10 -24.00 -23.72 -3.39
CA VAL A 10 -23.32 -23.71 -4.68
C VAL A 10 -21.95 -24.39 -4.54
N ASP A 11 -21.62 -25.28 -5.47
CA ASP A 11 -20.27 -25.87 -5.52
C ASP A 11 -19.21 -24.79 -5.77
N SER A 12 -18.07 -24.93 -5.11
CA SER A 12 -16.95 -23.99 -5.21
C SER A 12 -16.48 -23.75 -6.65
N LYS A 13 -16.66 -24.73 -7.55
CA LYS A 13 -16.32 -24.61 -8.98
C LYS A 13 -17.19 -23.59 -9.70
N THR A 14 -18.48 -23.53 -9.38
CA THR A 14 -19.43 -22.59 -9.98
C THR A 14 -19.03 -21.14 -9.69
N VAL A 15 -18.40 -20.88 -8.54
CA VAL A 15 -17.86 -19.56 -8.20
C VAL A 15 -16.47 -19.35 -8.80
N ARG A 16 -15.60 -20.36 -8.72
CA ARG A 16 -14.20 -20.24 -9.16
C ARG A 16 -14.03 -20.07 -10.67
N ASN A 17 -14.84 -20.75 -11.48
CA ASN A 17 -14.77 -20.72 -12.93
C ASN A 17 -14.98 -19.32 -13.53
N PRO A 18 -16.08 -18.59 -13.22
CA PRO A 18 -16.28 -17.24 -13.74
C PRO A 18 -15.23 -16.25 -13.23
N LEU A 19 -14.75 -16.41 -11.99
CA LEU A 19 -13.65 -15.58 -11.46
C LEU A 19 -12.37 -15.78 -12.29
N ARG A 20 -12.02 -17.03 -12.61
CA ARG A 20 -10.85 -17.33 -13.42
C ARG A 20 -10.98 -16.85 -14.87
N SER A 21 -12.15 -16.98 -15.49
CA SER A 21 -12.37 -16.45 -16.85
C SER A 21 -12.32 -14.92 -16.88
N ALA A 22 -12.67 -14.25 -15.79
CA ALA A 22 -12.49 -12.81 -15.62
C ALA A 22 -11.06 -12.41 -15.24
N GLY A 23 -10.11 -13.35 -15.17
CA GLY A 23 -8.71 -13.08 -14.80
C GLY A 23 -8.47 -12.88 -13.29
N LEU A 24 -9.49 -13.10 -12.45
CA LEU A 24 -9.38 -12.96 -11.01
C LEU A 24 -8.81 -14.25 -10.40
N THR A 25 -7.76 -14.08 -9.61
CA THR A 25 -7.06 -15.19 -8.94
C THR A 25 -6.84 -14.87 -7.47
N ALA A 26 -6.80 -15.90 -6.63
CA ALA A 26 -6.50 -15.72 -5.23
C ALA A 26 -5.01 -15.40 -5.07
N VAL A 27 -4.69 -14.28 -4.41
CA VAL A 27 -3.33 -13.86 -4.09
C VAL A 27 -3.24 -13.58 -2.59
N HIS A 28 -2.16 -14.02 -1.95
CA HIS A 28 -1.92 -13.72 -0.55
C HIS A 28 -1.53 -12.24 -0.39
N GLN A 29 -2.28 -11.50 0.42
CA GLN A 29 -1.96 -10.10 0.69
C GLN A 29 -0.62 -10.00 1.46
N PRO A 30 0.34 -9.16 1.01
CA PRO A 30 1.59 -8.99 1.74
C PRO A 30 1.34 -8.36 3.12
N LYS A 31 2.08 -8.83 4.12
CA LYS A 31 2.03 -8.26 5.48
C LYS A 31 2.65 -6.86 5.46
N LYS A 32 1.81 -5.82 5.62
CA LYS A 32 2.26 -4.43 5.72
C LYS A 32 2.12 -3.94 7.17
N PRO A 33 3.07 -3.13 7.67
CA PRO A 33 2.93 -2.52 8.99
C PRO A 33 1.72 -1.57 8.99
N ARG A 34 1.01 -1.53 10.11
CA ARG A 34 -0.09 -0.58 10.32
C ARG A 34 0.51 0.80 10.57
N LEU A 35 0.44 1.67 9.57
CA LEU A 35 0.89 3.05 9.70
C LEU A 35 -0.28 3.92 10.18
N SER A 36 -0.01 4.76 11.17
CA SER A 36 -0.95 5.83 11.54
C SER A 36 -0.97 6.90 10.44
N SER A 37 -2.04 7.68 10.34
CA SER A 37 -2.12 8.81 9.40
C SER A 37 -1.02 9.84 9.62
N LYS A 38 -0.51 9.97 10.85
CA LYS A 38 0.68 10.78 11.15
C LYS A 38 1.92 10.18 10.50
N ASN A 39 2.21 8.91 10.75
CA ASN A 39 3.41 8.25 10.20
C ASN A 39 3.41 8.21 8.66
N ILE A 40 2.24 8.15 8.02
CA ILE A 40 2.13 8.23 6.56
C ILE A 40 2.58 9.61 6.06
N ARG A 41 2.07 10.69 6.66
CA ARG A 41 2.42 12.07 6.29
C ARG A 41 3.89 12.36 6.52
N ASP A 42 4.38 12.11 7.74
CA ASP A 42 5.76 12.39 8.11
C ASP A 42 6.76 11.67 7.18
N ARG A 43 6.47 10.41 6.83
CA ARG A 43 7.32 9.65 5.88
C ARG A 43 7.23 10.17 4.45
N LEU A 44 6.05 10.60 4.01
CA LEU A 44 5.85 11.14 2.67
C LEU A 44 6.58 12.48 2.52
N ASP A 45 6.46 13.35 3.52
CA ASP A 45 7.11 14.66 3.54
C ASP A 45 8.63 14.50 3.56
N PHE A 46 9.14 13.59 4.39
CA PHE A 46 10.56 13.23 4.39
C PHE A 46 11.03 12.71 3.02
N ALA A 47 10.28 11.81 2.39
CA ALA A 47 10.66 11.26 1.09
C ALA A 47 10.67 12.32 -0.02
N ARG A 48 9.75 13.30 0.03
CA ARG A 48 9.70 14.41 -0.91
C ARG A 48 10.87 15.39 -0.72
N ALA A 49 11.16 15.75 0.54
CA ALA A 49 12.25 16.67 0.86
C ALA A 49 13.63 16.13 0.46
N HIS A 50 13.79 14.80 0.43
CA HIS A 50 15.06 14.14 0.15
C HIS A 50 15.01 13.31 -1.15
N ALA A 51 14.13 13.67 -2.10
CA ALA A 51 13.97 12.94 -3.36
C ALA A 51 15.26 12.94 -4.21
N GLU A 52 16.04 14.03 -4.12
CA GLU A 52 17.28 14.25 -4.88
C GLU A 52 18.55 13.81 -4.13
N TRP A 53 18.42 13.14 -2.97
CA TRP A 53 19.59 12.74 -2.19
C TRP A 53 20.48 11.75 -2.94
N THR A 54 21.77 12.09 -2.98
CA THR A 54 22.81 11.25 -3.55
C THR A 54 23.40 10.31 -2.49
N LEU A 55 24.15 9.29 -2.92
CA LEU A 55 24.79 8.33 -2.01
C LEU A 55 25.71 8.99 -0.97
N GLU A 56 26.28 10.16 -1.28
CA GLU A 56 27.12 10.92 -0.34
C GLU A 56 26.30 11.66 0.72
N ASP A 57 25.10 12.12 0.37
CA ASP A 57 24.15 12.72 1.32
C ASP A 57 23.68 11.69 2.37
N TRP A 58 23.46 10.45 1.95
CA TRP A 58 23.14 9.33 2.86
C TRP A 58 24.29 8.94 3.80
N LYS A 59 25.55 9.20 3.40
CA LYS A 59 26.74 8.87 4.20
C LYS A 59 27.06 9.92 5.25
N ARG A 60 26.49 11.13 5.16
CA ARG A 60 26.63 12.17 6.18
C ARG A 60 25.43 12.05 7.13
N PRO A 61 25.59 11.54 8.36
CA PRO A 61 24.50 11.54 9.33
C PRO A 61 24.34 12.96 9.89
N SER A 62 23.77 13.87 9.11
CA SER A 62 23.46 15.23 9.58
C SER A 62 22.00 15.35 9.97
N GLU A 63 21.79 16.06 11.09
CA GLU A 63 20.54 16.52 11.69
C GLU A 63 19.38 16.80 10.73
N PRO A 64 18.12 16.67 11.20
CA PRO A 64 16.95 17.03 10.40
C PRO A 64 17.06 18.49 9.91
N PRO A 65 16.68 18.78 8.65
CA PRO A 65 16.85 20.10 8.07
C PRO A 65 16.12 21.17 8.89
N SER A 66 16.90 22.17 9.31
CA SER A 66 16.41 23.40 9.95
C SER A 66 15.40 24.11 9.04
N PRO A 67 14.27 24.61 9.57
CA PRO A 67 13.19 25.20 8.76
C PRO A 67 13.51 26.61 8.23
N ALA A 68 14.78 26.96 8.02
CA ALA A 68 15.20 28.31 7.66
C ALA A 68 15.50 28.52 6.17
N ASP A 69 15.66 27.47 5.37
CA ASP A 69 15.99 27.60 3.95
C ASP A 69 15.02 26.80 3.07
N SER A 70 13.79 27.30 2.90
CA SER A 70 12.92 27.15 1.70
C SER A 70 11.60 27.90 1.88
#